data_AF-A0A6N6KV94-F1
#
_entry.id   AF-A0A6N6KV94-F1
#
_cell.length_a   1.000
_cell.length_b   1.000
_cell.length_c   1.000
_cell.angle_alpha   90.00
_cell.angle_beta   90.00
_cell.angle_gamma   90.00
#
_symmetry.space_group_name_H-M   'P 1'
#
loop_
_entity.id
_entity.type
_entity.pdbx_description
1 polymer ?
#
loop_
_entity_poly.entity_id
_entity_poly.type
_entity_poly.pdbx_seq_one_letter_code
_entity_poly.pdbx_strand_id
1 'polypeptide(L)'
;MNDSIQSLEAQWNNIPPQDIESRLLELLQAAQDDQEMSAILQAYLARVQTLQMKMTDAGNTLESAGPLQGSRMDKGRILFFIERGRWLVAQGKVKHGVDQWDNALHIAHMAGQTELAEEAQSLKDLYRDMVKVTHAFTYDEMKAYVRETGSPM
;
A
#
# COMPACT_ATOMS: atom_id res chain seq x y z
N MET A 1 13.10 8.69 25.02
CA MET A 1 12.90 9.53 23.83
C MET A 1 11.47 9.28 23.39
N ASN A 2 10.65 10.32 23.17
CA ASN A 2 9.35 10.14 22.56
C ASN A 2 9.60 9.88 21.08
N ASP A 3 9.71 8.61 20.69
CA ASP A 3 9.88 8.22 19.29
C ASP A 3 8.54 8.47 18.58
N SER A 4 8.39 9.64 17.97
CA SER A 4 7.19 9.97 17.22
C SER A 4 7.16 9.22 15.89
N ILE A 5 5.96 9.07 15.32
CA ILE A 5 5.78 8.53 13.96
C ILE A 5 6.63 9.25 12.91
N GLN A 6 6.83 10.56 13.06
CA GLN A 6 7.68 11.37 12.18
C GLN A 6 9.16 10.96 12.25
N SER A 7 9.64 10.60 13.44
CA SER A 7 10.99 10.09 13.63
C SER A 7 11.18 8.74 12.94
N LEU A 8 10.15 7.89 12.97
CA LEU A 8 10.15 6.60 12.28
C LEU A 8 10.09 6.75 10.76
N GLU A 9 9.21 7.64 10.25
CA GLU A 9 9.10 7.99 8.82
C GLU A 9 10.47 8.46 8.27
N ALA A 10 11.20 9.31 9.00
CA ALA A 10 12.51 9.81 8.58
C ALA A 10 13.60 8.73 8.52
N GLN A 11 13.46 7.65 9.29
CA GLN A 11 14.48 6.59 9.41
C GLN A 11 14.11 5.31 8.65
N TRP A 12 12.96 5.30 7.97
CA TRP A 12 12.35 4.10 7.37
C TRP A 12 13.29 3.31 6.45
N ASN A 13 14.14 4.00 5.69
CA ASN A 13 15.07 3.36 4.76
C ASN A 13 16.36 2.85 5.41
N ASN A 14 16.61 3.17 6.68
CA ASN A 14 17.85 2.89 7.40
C ASN A 14 17.67 1.89 8.56
N ILE A 15 16.44 1.44 8.80
CA ILE A 15 16.11 0.50 9.88
C ILE A 15 15.63 -0.82 9.25
N PRO A 16 16.10 -1.99 9.70
CA PRO A 16 15.57 -3.28 9.28
C PRO A 16 14.04 -3.35 9.49
N PRO A 17 13.27 -3.93 8.54
CA PRO A 17 11.81 -4.00 8.65
C PRO A 17 11.29 -4.58 9.98
N GLN A 18 11.99 -5.55 10.58
CA GLN A 18 11.60 -6.17 11.85
C GLN A 18 11.66 -5.20 13.03
N ASP A 19 12.64 -4.29 13.03
CA ASP A 19 12.80 -3.29 14.08
C ASP A 19 11.75 -2.17 13.94
N ILE A 20 11.36 -1.84 12.70
CA ILE A 20 10.24 -0.91 12.44
C ILE A 20 8.92 -1.53 12.92
N GLU A 21 8.66 -2.80 12.63
CA GLU A 21 7.46 -3.51 13.07
C GLU A 21 7.29 -3.46 14.59
N SER A 22 8.37 -3.77 15.32
CA SER A 22 8.36 -3.76 16.79
C SER A 22 8.00 -2.38 17.35
N ARG A 23 8.60 -1.32 16.80
CA ARG A 23 8.29 0.07 17.20
C ARG A 23 6.86 0.48 16.86
N LEU A 24 6.35 0.08 15.69
CA LEU A 24 4.97 0.37 15.30
C LEU A 24 3.96 -0.27 16.24
N LEU A 25 4.22 -1.50 16.71
CA LEU A 25 3.36 -2.19 17.68
C LEU A 25 3.35 -1.47 19.04
N GLU A 26 4.51 -1.00 19.52
CA GLU A 26 4.61 -0.21 20.75
C GLU A 26 3.81 1.10 20.64
N LEU A 27 3.98 1.82 19.51
CA LEU A 27 3.23 3.04 19.24
C LEU A 27 1.72 2.80 19.12
N LEU A 28 1.32 1.69 18.50
CA LEU A 28 -0.09 1.34 18.35
C LEU A 28 -0.75 1.07 19.71
N GLN A 29 -0.03 0.41 20.62
CA GLN A 29 -0.50 0.22 21.99
C GLN A 29 -0.64 1.56 22.73
N ALA A 30 0.30 2.48 22.53
CA ALA A 30 0.24 3.82 23.13
C ALA A 30 -0.89 4.69 22.54
N ALA A 31 -1.26 4.47 21.27
CA ALA A 31 -2.27 5.22 20.54
C ALA A 31 -3.69 4.61 20.62
N GLN A 32 -3.94 3.65 21.52
CA GLN A 32 -5.22 2.92 21.61
C GLN A 32 -6.47 3.81 21.74
N ASP A 33 -6.34 4.99 22.35
CA ASP A 33 -7.41 5.98 22.50
C ASP A 33 -7.44 7.05 21.40
N ASP A 34 -6.46 7.03 20.49
CA ASP A 34 -6.36 7.92 19.33
C ASP A 34 -6.63 7.13 18.05
N GLN A 35 -7.87 7.20 17.59
CA GLN A 35 -8.34 6.48 16.40
C GLN A 35 -7.58 6.89 15.13
N GLU A 36 -7.24 8.18 14.97
CA GLU A 36 -6.55 8.65 13.78
C GLU A 36 -5.12 8.13 13.76
N MET A 37 -4.40 8.28 14.88
CA MET A 37 -3.04 7.77 15.02
C MET A 37 -3.00 6.24 14.87
N SER A 38 -3.98 5.53 15.44
CA SER A 38 -4.13 4.08 15.28
C SER A 38 -4.29 3.68 13.82
N ALA A 39 -5.13 4.37 13.04
CA ALA A 39 -5.31 4.09 11.63
C ALA A 39 -4.03 4.32 10.81
N ILE A 40 -3.30 5.39 11.10
CA ILE A 40 -2.00 5.70 10.46
C ILE A 40 -0.98 4.60 10.79
N LEU A 41 -0.86 4.23 12.07
CA LEU A 41 0.08 3.22 12.53
C LEU A 41 -0.21 1.84 11.93
N GLN A 42 -1.49 1.46 11.82
CA GLN A 42 -1.86 0.20 11.17
C GLN A 42 -1.54 0.19 9.67
N ALA A 43 -1.72 1.31 8.96
CA ALA A 43 -1.30 1.39 7.55
C ALA A 43 0.22 1.17 7.40
N TYR A 44 1.04 1.82 8.23
CA TYR A 44 2.48 1.59 8.23
C TYR A 44 2.88 0.18 8.66
N LEU A 45 2.16 -0.42 9.60
CA LEU A 45 2.40 -1.80 9.99
C LEU A 45 2.16 -2.76 8.81
N ALA A 46 1.09 -2.55 8.05
CA ALA A 46 0.81 -3.32 6.84
C ALA A 46 1.89 -3.14 5.77
N ARG A 47 2.46 -1.94 5.60
CA ARG A 47 3.61 -1.69 4.73
C ARG A 47 4.79 -2.58 5.09
N VAL A 48 5.16 -2.56 6.37
CA VAL A 48 6.31 -3.32 6.89
C VAL A 48 6.10 -4.82 6.73
N GLN A 49 4.90 -5.31 7.04
CA GLN A 49 4.54 -6.71 6.85
C GLN A 49 4.59 -7.13 5.38
N THR A 50 4.16 -6.25 4.46
CA THR A 50 4.27 -6.47 3.01
C THR A 50 5.73 -6.58 2.58
N LEU A 51 6.61 -5.70 3.05
CA LEU A 51 8.06 -5.76 2.79
C LEU A 51 8.72 -7.03 3.33
N GLN A 52 8.20 -7.56 4.44
CA GLN A 52 8.64 -8.82 5.04
C GLN A 52 8.00 -10.07 4.43
N MET A 53 7.21 -9.92 3.35
CA MET A 53 6.47 -11.01 2.72
C MET A 53 5.40 -11.69 3.61
N LYS A 54 4.99 -11.03 4.71
CA LYS A 54 3.92 -11.48 5.62
C LYS A 54 2.54 -11.08 5.08
N MET A 55 2.16 -11.60 3.91
CA MET A 55 0.97 -11.15 3.17
C MET A 55 -0.35 -11.34 3.92
N THR A 56 -0.48 -12.43 4.68
CA THR A 56 -1.66 -12.70 5.51
C THR A 56 -1.79 -11.65 6.62
N ASP A 57 -0.71 -11.35 7.32
CA ASP A 57 -0.68 -10.37 8.40
C ASP A 57 -0.99 -8.98 7.87
N ALA A 58 -0.35 -8.58 6.77
CA ALA A 58 -0.61 -7.31 6.08
C ALA A 58 -2.09 -7.18 5.68
N GLY A 59 -2.70 -8.26 5.20
CA GLY A 59 -4.12 -8.32 4.87
C GLY A 59 -5.00 -8.05 6.09
N ASN A 60 -4.77 -8.79 7.18
CA ASN A 60 -5.53 -8.65 8.43
C ASN A 60 -5.38 -7.25 9.05
N THR A 61 -4.17 -6.68 9.01
CA THR A 61 -3.89 -5.34 9.50
C THR A 61 -4.64 -4.28 8.67
N LEU A 62 -4.66 -4.40 7.34
CA LEU A 62 -5.44 -3.49 6.49
C LEU A 62 -6.96 -3.62 6.72
N GLU A 63 -7.46 -4.84 6.90
CA GLU A 63 -8.89 -5.06 7.23
C GLU A 63 -9.28 -4.42 8.56
N SER A 64 -8.36 -4.40 9.53
CA SER A 64 -8.55 -3.73 10.82
C SER A 64 -8.48 -2.20 10.69
N ALA A 65 -7.64 -1.68 9.78
CA ALA A 65 -7.45 -0.25 9.57
C ALA A 65 -8.62 0.42 8.84
N GLY A 66 -9.25 -0.28 7.89
CA GLY A 66 -10.32 0.27 7.05
C GLY A 66 -11.51 0.87 7.85
N PRO A 67 -12.07 0.17 8.84
CA PRO A 67 -13.16 0.68 9.67
C PRO A 67 -12.79 1.89 10.53
N LEU A 68 -11.50 2.08 10.85
CA LEU A 68 -11.05 3.18 11.69
C LEU A 68 -11.04 4.52 10.94
N GLN A 69 -11.27 4.52 9.64
CA GLN A 69 -11.10 5.71 8.80
C GLN A 69 -12.35 6.58 8.76
N GLY A 70 -12.46 7.49 9.71
CA GLY A 70 -13.49 8.52 9.70
C GLY A 70 -13.34 9.47 8.50
N SER A 71 -14.43 10.13 8.11
CA SER A 71 -14.45 11.07 6.98
C SER A 71 -13.54 12.30 7.12
N ARG A 72 -12.97 12.53 8.32
CA ARG A 72 -12.04 13.62 8.62
C ARG A 72 -10.58 13.18 8.76
N MET A 73 -10.29 11.90 8.64
CA MET A 73 -8.95 11.33 8.85
C MET A 73 -8.20 11.17 7.53
N ASP A 74 -7.98 12.28 6.82
CA ASP A 74 -7.50 12.25 5.44
C ASP A 74 -6.13 11.56 5.31
N LYS A 75 -5.17 11.85 6.20
CA LYS A 75 -3.84 11.20 6.17
C LYS A 75 -3.95 9.68 6.32
N GLY A 76 -4.72 9.21 7.30
CA GLY A 76 -4.97 7.78 7.51
C GLY A 76 -5.60 7.13 6.27
N ARG A 77 -6.61 7.80 5.67
CA ARG A 77 -7.28 7.32 4.45
C ARG A 77 -6.35 7.16 3.27
N ILE A 78 -5.53 8.19 3.02
CA ILE A 78 -4.57 8.17 1.92
C ILE A 78 -3.58 7.03 2.11
N LEU A 79 -3.00 6.89 3.32
CA LEU A 79 -2.05 5.82 3.64
C LEU A 79 -2.67 4.42 3.48
N PHE A 80 -3.90 4.22 3.95
CA PHE A 80 -4.58 2.94 3.74
C PHE A 80 -4.73 2.59 2.27
N PHE A 81 -5.14 3.52 1.42
CA PHE A 81 -5.25 3.26 -0.02
C PHE A 81 -3.88 2.99 -0.66
N ILE A 82 -2.83 3.73 -0.27
CA ILE A 82 -1.45 3.47 -0.71
C ILE A 82 -1.04 2.03 -0.38
N GLU A 83 -1.17 1.64 0.88
CA GLU A 83 -0.68 0.36 1.37
C GLU A 83 -1.56 -0.81 0.92
N ARG A 84 -2.89 -0.60 0.82
CA ARG A 84 -3.80 -1.56 0.19
C ARG A 84 -3.44 -1.82 -1.27
N GLY A 85 -3.05 -0.77 -1.99
CA GLY A 85 -2.61 -0.91 -3.37
C GLY A 85 -1.34 -1.75 -3.49
N ARG A 86 -0.33 -1.50 -2.64
CA ARG A 86 0.91 -2.29 -2.58
C ARG A 86 0.64 -3.76 -2.27
N TRP A 87 -0.21 -4.04 -1.27
CA TRP A 87 -0.60 -5.39 -0.89
C TRP A 87 -1.34 -6.13 -2.01
N LEU A 88 -2.22 -5.45 -2.76
CA LEU A 88 -2.91 -6.03 -3.92
C LEU A 88 -1.94 -6.36 -5.06
N VAL A 89 -1.02 -5.45 -5.36
CA VAL A 89 0.00 -5.65 -6.40
C VAL A 89 0.94 -6.80 -6.04
N ALA A 90 1.36 -6.91 -4.78
CA ALA A 90 2.18 -8.02 -4.30
C ALA A 90 1.50 -9.40 -4.47
N GLN A 91 0.17 -9.44 -4.53
CA GLN A 91 -0.62 -10.64 -4.83
C GLN A 91 -0.93 -10.82 -6.33
N GLY A 92 -0.34 -10.03 -7.21
CA GLY A 92 -0.60 -10.06 -8.64
C GLY A 92 -1.90 -9.37 -9.09
N LYS A 93 -2.64 -8.72 -8.18
CA LYS A 93 -3.86 -7.97 -8.50
C LYS A 93 -3.54 -6.54 -8.92
N VAL A 94 -2.66 -6.37 -9.91
CA VAL A 94 -2.06 -5.08 -10.30
C VAL A 94 -3.10 -4.00 -10.57
N LYS A 95 -4.13 -4.30 -11.40
CA LYS A 95 -5.20 -3.35 -11.71
C LYS A 95 -5.90 -2.82 -10.46
N HIS A 96 -6.31 -3.72 -9.57
CA HIS A 96 -6.98 -3.33 -8.32
C HIS A 96 -6.05 -2.49 -7.43
N GLY A 97 -4.74 -2.76 -7.45
CA GLY A 97 -3.77 -1.94 -6.74
C GLY A 97 -3.67 -0.51 -7.28
N VAL A 98 -3.64 -0.37 -8.61
CA VAL A 98 -3.68 0.94 -9.28
C VAL A 98 -4.95 1.71 -8.95
N ASP A 99 -6.11 1.03 -8.95
CA ASP A 99 -7.40 1.65 -8.56
C ASP A 99 -7.36 2.19 -7.11
N GLN A 100 -6.63 1.54 -6.20
CA GLN A 100 -6.45 2.08 -4.84
C GLN A 100 -5.61 3.36 -4.86
N TRP A 101 -4.53 3.41 -5.63
CA TRP A 101 -3.68 4.59 -5.72
C TRP A 101 -4.37 5.77 -6.41
N ASP A 102 -5.32 5.51 -7.31
CA ASP A 102 -6.22 6.54 -7.83
C ASP A 102 -7.06 7.17 -6.71
N ASN A 103 -7.63 6.36 -5.83
CA ASN A 103 -8.37 6.86 -4.67
C ASN A 103 -7.47 7.63 -3.70
N ALA A 104 -6.25 7.13 -3.43
CA ALA A 104 -5.27 7.81 -2.60
C ALA A 104 -4.92 9.20 -3.16
N LEU A 105 -4.61 9.27 -4.45
CA LEU A 105 -4.25 10.51 -5.15
C LEU A 105 -5.38 11.53 -5.11
N HIS A 106 -6.62 11.09 -5.37
CA HIS A 106 -7.79 11.96 -5.31
C HIS A 106 -7.97 12.60 -3.92
N ILE A 107 -7.91 11.78 -2.86
CA ILE A 107 -8.06 12.27 -1.48
C ILE A 107 -6.88 13.18 -1.10
N ALA A 108 -5.65 12.81 -1.49
CA ALA A 108 -4.46 13.60 -1.19
C ALA A 108 -4.50 15.00 -1.80
N HIS A 109 -4.97 15.13 -3.05
CA HIS A 109 -5.18 16.44 -3.66
C HIS A 109 -6.25 17.27 -2.95
N MET A 110 -7.38 16.65 -2.59
CA MET A 110 -8.47 17.34 -1.88
C MET A 110 -8.05 17.82 -0.48
N ALA A 111 -7.19 17.05 0.20
CA ALA A 111 -6.70 17.33 1.54
C ALA A 111 -5.41 18.17 1.58
N GLY A 112 -4.82 18.52 0.44
CA GLY A 112 -3.55 19.26 0.37
C GLY A 112 -2.32 18.48 0.85
N GLN A 113 -2.36 17.14 0.79
CA GLN A 113 -1.28 16.24 1.23
C GLN A 113 -0.30 15.98 0.07
N THR A 114 0.50 16.98 -0.29
CA THR A 114 1.35 16.96 -1.50
C THR A 114 2.30 15.76 -1.56
N GLU A 115 3.01 15.45 -0.47
CA GLU A 115 3.98 14.33 -0.44
C GLU A 115 3.30 12.97 -0.68
N LEU A 116 2.11 12.76 -0.11
CA LEU A 116 1.35 11.53 -0.31
C LEU A 116 0.71 11.45 -1.70
N ALA A 117 0.36 12.60 -2.30
CA ALA A 117 -0.08 12.66 -3.69
C ALA A 117 1.06 12.25 -4.64
N GLU A 118 2.28 12.73 -4.39
CA GLU A 118 3.47 12.35 -5.16
C GLU A 118 3.80 10.86 -5.01
N GLU A 119 3.69 10.30 -3.80
CA GLU A 119 3.87 8.85 -3.58
C GLU A 119 2.84 8.03 -4.35
N ALA A 120 1.55 8.37 -4.24
CA ALA A 120 0.47 7.67 -4.94
C ALA A 120 0.65 7.76 -6.47
N GLN A 121 1.04 8.94 -6.99
CA GLN A 121 1.29 9.13 -8.42
C GLN A 121 2.49 8.31 -8.90
N SER A 122 3.59 8.29 -8.13
CA SER A 122 4.79 7.51 -8.46
C SER A 122 4.49 6.02 -8.54
N LEU A 123 3.68 5.49 -7.61
CA LEU A 123 3.25 4.10 -7.63
C LEU A 123 2.39 3.77 -8.85
N LYS A 124 1.42 4.65 -9.17
CA LYS A 124 0.62 4.47 -10.39
C LYS A 124 1.49 4.41 -11.63
N ASP A 125 2.45 5.33 -11.76
CA ASP A 125 3.31 5.40 -12.94
C ASP A 125 4.20 4.16 -13.07
N LEU A 126 4.74 3.68 -11.96
CA LEU A 126 5.54 2.46 -11.91
C LEU A 126 4.79 1.23 -12.43
N TYR A 127 3.49 1.11 -12.14
CA TYR A 127 2.69 -0.07 -12.50
C TYR A 127 1.72 0.15 -13.67
N ARG A 128 1.64 1.37 -14.21
CA ARG A 128 0.73 1.75 -15.31
C ARG A 128 0.91 0.85 -16.53
N ASP A 129 2.16 0.57 -16.89
CA ASP A 129 2.46 -0.24 -18.08
C ASP A 129 2.27 -1.74 -17.81
N MET A 130 2.40 -2.19 -16.55
CA MET A 130 2.06 -3.56 -16.17
C MET A 130 0.55 -3.85 -16.30
N VAL A 131 -0.31 -2.85 -16.08
CA VAL A 131 -1.75 -2.98 -16.35
C VAL A 131 -2.03 -3.21 -17.82
N LYS A 132 -1.30 -2.53 -18.72
CA LYS A 132 -1.44 -2.71 -20.17
C LYS A 132 -1.04 -4.12 -20.59
N VAL A 133 0.07 -4.64 -20.07
CA VAL A 133 0.57 -5.99 -20.42
C VAL A 133 -0.35 -7.10 -19.88
N THR A 134 -0.89 -6.94 -18.67
CA THR A 134 -1.84 -7.91 -18.10
C THR A 134 -3.20 -7.94 -18.83
N HIS A 135 -3.49 -6.94 -19.66
CA HIS A 135 -4.66 -6.91 -20.56
C HIS A 135 -4.29 -7.15 -22.03
N ALA A 136 -3.00 -7.28 -22.38
CA ALA A 136 -2.54 -7.35 -23.76
C ALA A 136 -2.60 -8.74 -24.39
N PHE A 137 -3.05 -9.76 -23.65
CA PHE A 137 -3.33 -11.06 -24.22
C PHE A 137 -4.69 -11.55 -23.77
N THR A 138 -5.66 -11.48 -24.67
CA THR A 138 -6.79 -12.40 -24.64
C THR A 138 -6.26 -13.84 -24.76
N TYR A 139 -7.04 -14.82 -24.29
CA TYR A 139 -6.69 -16.24 -24.43
C TYR A 139 -6.37 -16.59 -25.89
N ASP A 140 -7.05 -15.97 -26.85
CA ASP A 140 -6.84 -16.18 -28.27
C ASP A 140 -5.52 -15.58 -28.77
N GLU A 141 -5.11 -14.42 -28.29
CA GLU A 141 -3.80 -13.81 -28.61
C GLU A 141 -2.64 -14.59 -27.99
N MET A 142 -2.83 -15.13 -26.78
CA MET A 142 -1.85 -15.99 -26.10
C MET A 142 -1.69 -17.32 -26.86
N LYS A 143 -2.79 -17.86 -27.39
CA LYS A 143 -2.81 -19.07 -28.23
C LYS A 143 -2.18 -18.85 -29.60
N ALA A 144 -2.36 -17.65 -30.17
CA ALA A 144 -1.69 -17.24 -31.41
C ALA A 144 -0.17 -17.13 -31.22
N TYR A 145 0.28 -16.48 -30.15
CA TYR A 145 1.70 -16.35 -29.81
C TYR A 145 2.37 -17.72 -29.58
N VAL A 146 1.72 -18.64 -28.87
CA VAL A 146 2.21 -20.02 -28.67
C VAL A 146 2.32 -20.79 -29.99
N ARG A 147 1.36 -20.61 -30.92
CA ARG A 147 1.44 -21.20 -32.27
C ARG A 147 2.58 -20.64 -33.10
N GLU A 148 2.84 -19.33 -33.01
CA GLU A 148 3.87 -18.64 -33.79
C GLU A 148 5.28 -18.87 -33.25
N THR A 149 5.44 -19.01 -31.93
CA THR A 149 6.75 -19.12 -31.28
C THR A 149 7.16 -20.54 -30.90
N GLY A 150 6.24 -21.51 -30.99
CA GLY A 150 6.51 -22.92 -30.66
C GLY A 150 6.84 -23.18 -29.18
N SER A 151 6.62 -22.21 -28.29
CA SER A 151 6.87 -22.36 -26.86
C SER A 151 5.70 -23.10 -26.19
N PRO A 152 5.91 -24.24 -25.52
CA PRO A 152 4.83 -24.95 -24.84
C PRO A 152 4.32 -24.16 -23.62
N MET A 153 3.00 -24.22 -23.40
CA MET A 153 2.32 -23.69 -22.20
C MET A 153 2.72 -24.46 -20.94
#